data_AF-A0A7V9ZZ91-F1
#
_entry.id   AF-A0A7V9ZZ91-F1
#
_cell.length_a   1.000
_cell.length_b   1.000
_cell.length_c   1.000
_cell.angle_alpha   90.00
_cell.angle_beta   90.00
_cell.angle_gamma   90.00
#
_symmetry.space_group_name_H-M   'P 1'
#
loop_
_entity.id
_entity.type
_entity.pdbx_description
1 polymer ?
#
loop_
_entity_poly.entity_id
_entity_poly.type
_entity_poly.pdbx_seq_one_letter_code
_entity_poly.pdbx_strand_id
1 'polypeptide(L)' 'MTLAEVIDDHFLRRYRELLDAEDAAFDELEHAYEDGDRSHFEADLAAWQDAIEQKVAYLRRLGVEPVPAS' A
#
# COMPACT_ATOMS: atom_id res chain seq x y z
N MET A 1 2.61 13.80 22.81
CA MET A 1 2.14 12.40 22.86
C MET A 1 2.90 11.65 21.80
N THR A 2 3.74 10.69 22.21
CA THR A 2 4.60 9.94 21.28
C THR A 2 3.81 8.77 20.72
N LEU A 3 4.07 8.43 19.44
CA LEU A 3 3.38 7.38 18.68
C LEU A 3 3.30 6.01 19.41
N ALA A 4 4.21 5.77 20.36
CA ALA A 4 4.28 4.56 21.19
C ALA A 4 3.10 4.36 22.16
N GLU A 5 2.31 5.39 22.48
CA GLU A 5 1.13 5.27 23.36
C GLU A 5 -0.20 5.08 22.60
N VAL A 6 -0.20 5.13 21.26
CA VAL A 6 -1.43 5.17 20.41
C VAL A 6 -1.39 4.17 19.25
N ILE A 7 -0.56 3.12 19.33
CA ILE A 7 -0.72 1.94 18.47
C ILE A 7 -1.77 1.05 19.12
N ASP A 8 -3.01 1.16 18.68
CA ASP A 8 -4.10 0.25 19.08
C ASP A 8 -4.23 -0.93 18.10
N ASP A 9 -4.92 -1.99 18.53
CA ASP A 9 -5.16 -3.17 17.70
C ASP A 9 -5.91 -2.82 16.40
N HIS A 10 -6.71 -1.75 16.42
CA HIS A 10 -7.44 -1.28 15.26
C HIS A 10 -6.51 -0.69 14.20
N PHE A 11 -5.50 0.07 14.62
CA PHE A 11 -4.44 0.60 13.78
C PHE A 11 -3.65 -0.53 13.13
N LEU A 12 -3.20 -1.50 13.92
CA LEU A 12 -2.41 -2.64 13.42
C LEU A 12 -3.21 -3.48 12.43
N ARG A 13 -4.49 -3.74 12.72
CA ARG A 13 -5.37 -4.48 11.81
C ARG A 13 -5.58 -3.71 10.50
N ARG A 14 -5.90 -2.42 10.57
CA ARG A 14 -6.14 -1.61 9.37
C ARG A 14 -4.88 -1.42 8.54
N TYR A 15 -3.72 -1.27 9.19
CA TYR A 15 -2.44 -1.21 8.51
C TYR A 15 -2.11 -2.53 7.82
N ARG A 16 -2.40 -3.67 8.46
CA ARG A 16 -2.22 -4.99 7.86
C ARG A 16 -3.13 -5.21 6.65
N GLU A 17 -4.40 -4.84 6.72
CA GLU A 17 -5.32 -4.89 5.57
C GLU A 17 -4.79 -4.08 4.37
N LEU A 18 -4.16 -2.93 4.63
CA LEU A 18 -3.56 -2.10 3.59
C LEU A 18 -2.30 -2.72 2.99
N LEU A 19 -1.49 -3.40 3.81
CA LEU A 19 -0.32 -4.14 3.32
C LEU A 19 -0.75 -5.36 2.49
N ASP A 20 -1.72 -6.13 2.96
CA ASP A 20 -2.22 -7.31 2.23
C ASP A 20 -2.83 -6.90 0.88
N ALA A 21 -3.49 -5.74 0.81
CA ALA A 21 -4.04 -5.20 -0.44
C ALA A 21 -2.95 -4.72 -1.42
N GLU A 22 -1.88 -4.12 -0.91
CA GLU A 22 -0.72 -3.73 -1.71
C GLU A 22 0.02 -4.95 -2.26
N ASP A 23 0.22 -5.98 -1.43
CA ASP A 23 0.89 -7.23 -1.79
C ASP A 23 0.13 -7.96 -2.90
N ALA A 24 -1.20 -8.10 -2.75
CA ALA A 24 -2.04 -8.71 -3.79
C ALA A 24 -2.02 -7.91 -5.11
N ALA A 25 -2.04 -6.56 -5.04
CA ALA A 25 -1.96 -5.74 -6.25
C ALA A 25 -0.57 -5.84 -6.92
N PHE A 26 0.48 -6.06 -6.14
CA PHE A 26 1.83 -6.27 -6.66
C PHE A 26 1.99 -7.65 -7.31
N ASP A 27 1.43 -8.71 -6.73
CA ASP A 27 1.44 -10.06 -7.31
C ASP A 27 0.77 -10.09 -8.69
N GLU A 28 -0.38 -9.43 -8.85
CA GLU A 28 -1.07 -9.31 -10.14
C GLU A 28 -0.25 -8.50 -11.16
N LEU A 29 0.39 -7.41 -10.70
CA LEU A 29 1.30 -6.61 -11.53
C LEU A 29 2.51 -7.43 -12.01
N GLU A 30 3.10 -8.24 -11.13
CA GLU A 30 4.20 -9.15 -11.47
C GLU A 30 3.75 -10.18 -12.50
N HIS A 31 2.57 -10.76 -12.33
CA HIS A 31 1.99 -11.71 -13.28
C HIS A 31 1.79 -11.09 -14.68
N ALA A 32 1.21 -9.90 -14.76
CA ALA A 32 1.01 -9.20 -16.03
C ALA A 32 2.35 -8.84 -16.72
N TYR A 33 3.38 -8.52 -15.93
CA TYR A 33 4.73 -8.30 -16.44
C TYR A 33 5.36 -9.58 -16.99
N GLU A 34 5.24 -10.69 -16.26
CA GLU A 34 5.75 -12.02 -16.66
C GLU A 34 5.08 -12.54 -17.93
N ASP A 35 3.76 -12.34 -18.06
CA ASP A 35 2.96 -12.72 -19.23
C ASP A 35 3.19 -11.79 -20.44
N GLY A 36 3.85 -10.65 -20.24
CA GLY A 36 4.10 -9.65 -21.28
C GLY A 36 2.83 -8.92 -21.73
N ASP A 37 1.76 -8.96 -20.94
CA ASP A 37 0.51 -8.24 -21.22
C ASP A 37 0.63 -6.79 -20.76
N ARG A 38 1.12 -5.94 -21.66
CA ARG A 38 1.29 -4.52 -21.40
C ARG A 38 -0.02 -3.81 -21.00
N SER A 39 -1.16 -4.25 -21.53
CA SER A 39 -2.43 -3.55 -21.26
C SER A 39 -2.92 -3.86 -19.85
N HIS A 40 -2.80 -5.11 -19.41
CA HIS A 40 -3.05 -5.49 -18.01
C HIS A 40 -2.00 -4.88 -17.08
N PHE A 41 -0.71 -4.93 -17.43
CA PHE A 41 0.35 -4.33 -16.63
C PHE A 41 0.10 -2.84 -16.32
N GLU A 42 -0.32 -2.04 -17.31
CA GLU A 42 -0.62 -0.62 -17.09
C GLU A 42 -1.85 -0.42 -16.17
N ALA A 43 -2.85 -1.32 -16.24
CA ALA A 43 -4.01 -1.29 -15.35
C ALA A 43 -3.67 -1.73 -13.92
N ASP A 44 -2.89 -2.81 -13.77
CA ASP A 44 -2.44 -3.35 -12.48
C ASP A 44 -1.46 -2.40 -11.81
N LEU A 45 -0.66 -1.67 -12.60
CA LEU A 45 0.25 -0.64 -12.09
C LEU A 45 -0.54 0.51 -11.46
N ALA A 46 -1.65 0.92 -12.09
CA ALA A 46 -2.53 1.94 -11.53
C ALA A 46 -3.23 1.43 -10.25
N ALA A 47 -3.67 0.17 -10.22
CA ALA A 47 -4.28 -0.43 -9.04
C ALA A 47 -3.29 -0.51 -7.85
N TRP A 48 -2.04 -0.88 -8.12
CA TRP A 48 -0.97 -0.89 -7.11
C TRP A 48 -0.63 0.50 -6.60
N GLN A 49 -0.57 1.51 -7.49
CA GLN A 49 -0.37 2.91 -7.09
C GLN A 49 -1.51 3.40 -6.18
N ASP A 50 -2.76 3.11 -6.52
CA ASP A 50 -3.93 3.47 -5.70
C ASP A 50 -3.88 2.80 -4.31
N ALA A 51 -3.41 1.55 -4.21
CA ALA A 51 -3.23 0.86 -2.93
C ALA A 51 -2.17 1.55 -2.06
N ILE A 52 -1.02 1.92 -2.65
CA ILE A 52 0.04 2.67 -1.96
C ILE A 52 -0.45 4.04 -1.51
N GLU A 53 -1.17 4.77 -2.36
CA GLU A 53 -1.71 6.08 -2.02
C GLU A 53 -2.69 6.00 -0.84
N GLN A 54 -3.54 4.97 -0.81
CA GLN A 54 -4.42 4.72 0.33
C GLN A 54 -3.64 4.42 1.61
N LYS A 55 -2.58 3.60 1.52
CA LYS A 55 -1.69 3.32 2.66
C LYS A 55 -1.02 4.59 3.18
N VAL A 56 -0.46 5.41 2.29
CA VAL A 56 0.20 6.67 2.62
C VAL A 56 -0.79 7.68 3.21
N ALA A 57 -1.99 7.82 2.63
CA ALA A 57 -3.02 8.71 3.15
C ALA A 57 -3.49 8.29 4.55
N TYR A 58 -3.62 6.98 4.79
CA TYR A 58 -3.95 6.45 6.11
C TYR A 58 -2.86 6.78 7.14
N LEU A 59 -1.59 6.53 6.81
CA LEU A 59 -0.46 6.86 7.69
C LEU A 59 -0.37 8.37 7.98
N ARG A 60 -0.51 9.22 6.95
CA ARG A 60 -0.50 10.69 7.10
C ARG A 60 -1.62 11.19 8.01
N ARG A 61 -2.84 10.64 7.90
CA ARG A 61 -3.97 10.98 8.77
C ARG A 61 -3.68 10.71 10.25
N LEU A 62 -2.80 9.76 10.53
CA LEU A 62 -2.41 9.36 11.88
C LEU A 62 -1.14 10.07 12.35
N GLY A 63 -0.63 11.04 11.57
CA GLY A 63 0.60 11.78 11.89
C GLY A 63 1.88 11.00 11.62
N VAL A 64 1.80 9.88 10.88
CA VAL A 64 2.97 9.14 10.42
C VAL A 64 3.36 9.66 9.05
N GLU A 65 4.52 10.32 8.99
CA GLU A 65 5.04 10.83 7.72
C GLU A 65 5.94 9.73 7.09
N PRO A 66 5.59 9.20 5.91
CA PRO A 66 6.44 8.22 5.25
C PRO A 66 7.76 8.89 4.86
N VAL A 67 8.88 8.27 5.22
CA VAL A 67 10.20 8.71 4.79
C VAL A 67 10.25 8.60 3.25
N PRO A 68 10.57 9.66 2.52
CA PRO A 68 10.72 9.57 1.07
C PRO A 68 11.84 8.58 0.73
N ALA A 69 11.60 7.72 -0.26
CA ALA A 69 12.65 6.86 -0.81
C ALA A 69 13.72 7.77 -1.48
N SER A 70 14.94 7.73 -0.94
CA SER A 70 16.13 8.45 -1.46
C SER A 70 16.72 7.78 -2.69
#